data_AF-K2AUD3-F1
#
_entry.id   AF-K2AUD3-F1
#
_cell.length_a   1.000
_cell.length_b   1.000
_cell.length_c   1.000
_cell.angle_alpha   90.00
_cell.angle_beta   90.00
_cell.angle_gamma   90.00
#
_symmetry.space_group_name_H-M   'P 1'
#
loop_
_entity.id
_entity.type
_entity.pdbx_description
1 polymer ?
#
loop_
_entity_poly.entity_id
_entity_poly.type
_entity_poly.pdbx_seq_one_letter_code
_entity_poly.pdbx_strand_id
1 'polypeptide(L)'
;MISSSLKQPIIHRYVSNYRGLSSLTWEGISISFIESTLIGICYFISLYFVGVLHLSIANAGMIMSCYGIGTIFGGSIGGTLSDLMSPRIVSIGNLLLQSIGFFTLMAANSPYILMIALLIIGFGSYGFITSNHTWTLLHSQQNQRLKTINILDASSNLGLGISGVIISLLSMESFHKLFLIAGVTLLSLTAYLALKYD
;
A
#
# COMPACT_ATOMS: atom_id res chain seq x y z
N MET A 1 -35.93 -17.04 15.21
CA MET A 1 -34.80 -17.16 14.25
C MET A 1 -33.40 -16.96 14.85
N ILE A 2 -33.24 -16.51 16.10
CA ILE A 2 -31.91 -16.27 16.71
C ILE A 2 -31.22 -17.55 17.23
N SER A 3 -31.98 -18.64 17.47
CA SER A 3 -31.47 -19.84 18.16
C SER A 3 -30.64 -20.81 17.31
N SER A 4 -30.75 -20.79 15.97
CA SER A 4 -30.03 -21.71 15.10
C SER A 4 -28.60 -21.25 14.79
N SER A 5 -28.35 -19.94 14.82
CA SER A 5 -27.00 -19.42 14.58
C SER A 5 -26.07 -19.74 15.75
N LEU A 6 -26.55 -19.82 17.00
CA LEU A 6 -25.76 -19.99 18.24
C LEU A 6 -25.09 -21.36 18.38
N LYS A 7 -25.48 -22.34 17.57
CA LYS A 7 -24.93 -23.70 17.62
C LYS A 7 -23.69 -23.90 16.74
N GLN A 8 -23.33 -22.91 15.92
CA GLN A 8 -22.18 -22.95 15.03
C GLN A 8 -20.90 -22.60 15.82
N PRO A 9 -19.75 -23.27 15.55
CA PRO A 9 -18.48 -22.89 16.16
C PRO A 9 -18.21 -21.39 15.96
N ILE A 10 -17.65 -20.71 16.97
CA ILE A 10 -17.35 -19.27 16.92
C ILE A 10 -16.52 -18.93 15.67
N ILE A 11 -15.58 -19.81 15.31
CA ILE A 11 -14.76 -19.68 14.10
C ILE A 11 -15.62 -19.73 12.83
N HIS A 12 -16.63 -20.61 12.76
CA HIS A 12 -17.50 -20.69 11.60
C HIS A 12 -18.33 -19.42 11.43
N ARG A 13 -18.84 -18.85 12.53
CA ARG A 13 -19.55 -17.56 12.52
C ARG A 13 -18.64 -16.41 12.10
N TYR A 14 -17.45 -16.35 12.69
CA TYR A 14 -16.44 -15.35 12.36
C TYR A 14 -16.11 -15.43 10.86
N VAL A 15 -15.69 -16.59 10.34
CA VAL A 15 -15.36 -16.79 8.93
C VAL A 15 -16.57 -16.56 8.00
N SER A 16 -17.78 -16.95 8.41
CA SER A 16 -19.00 -16.69 7.61
C SER A 16 -19.27 -15.20 7.44
N ASN A 17 -18.90 -14.37 8.42
CA ASN A 17 -18.97 -12.92 8.30
C ASN A 17 -17.95 -12.35 7.32
N TYR A 18 -16.96 -13.11 6.85
CA TYR A 18 -15.95 -12.67 5.86
C TYR A 18 -16.21 -13.18 4.43
N ARG A 19 -17.22 -14.04 4.21
CA ARG A 19 -17.58 -14.59 2.88
C ARG A 19 -18.63 -13.76 2.14
N GLY A 20 -18.70 -13.87 0.81
CA GLY A 20 -19.79 -13.28 0.01
C GLY A 20 -19.62 -11.82 -0.42
N LEU A 21 -18.38 -11.31 -0.43
CA LEU A 21 -18.05 -10.05 -1.12
C LEU A 21 -17.98 -10.28 -2.63
N SER A 22 -18.21 -9.23 -3.42
CA SER A 22 -18.09 -9.29 -4.88
C SER A 22 -16.64 -9.56 -5.29
N SER A 23 -16.44 -10.09 -6.50
CA SER A 23 -15.10 -10.34 -7.03
C SER A 23 -14.26 -9.05 -7.12
N LEU A 24 -14.89 -7.93 -7.48
CA LEU A 24 -14.24 -6.62 -7.57
C LEU A 24 -13.86 -6.07 -6.19
N THR A 25 -14.66 -6.32 -5.16
CA THR A 25 -14.28 -5.98 -3.79
C THR A 25 -13.05 -6.77 -3.32
N TRP A 26 -12.98 -8.07 -3.61
CA TRP A 26 -11.82 -8.89 -3.27
C TRP A 26 -10.55 -8.48 -4.01
N GLU A 27 -10.69 -8.00 -5.24
CA GLU A 27 -9.58 -7.46 -6.01
C GLU A 27 -8.98 -6.22 -5.34
N GLY A 28 -9.80 -5.25 -4.94
CA GLY A 28 -9.31 -4.04 -4.26
C GLY A 28 -8.61 -4.36 -2.94
N ILE A 29 -9.14 -5.34 -2.19
CA ILE A 29 -8.50 -5.89 -0.98
C ILE A 29 -7.15 -6.55 -1.31
N SER A 30 -7.08 -7.34 -2.37
CA SER A 30 -5.85 -8.05 -2.76
C SER A 30 -4.75 -7.09 -3.22
N ILE A 31 -5.12 -6.06 -4.00
CA ILE A 31 -4.17 -5.02 -4.42
C ILE A 31 -3.69 -4.24 -3.19
N SER A 32 -4.60 -3.91 -2.25
CA SER A 32 -4.23 -3.25 -0.98
C SER A 32 -3.23 -4.07 -0.17
N PHE A 33 -3.41 -5.39 -0.08
CA PHE A 33 -2.49 -6.30 0.59
C PHE A 33 -1.10 -6.31 -0.05
N ILE A 34 -1.04 -6.38 -1.39
CA ILE A 34 0.24 -6.40 -2.11
C ILE A 34 0.93 -5.05 -1.95
N GLU A 35 0.22 -3.93 -2.18
CA GLU A 35 0.77 -2.59 -2.01
C GLU A 35 1.27 -2.37 -0.60
N SER A 36 0.50 -2.75 0.42
CA SER A 36 0.90 -2.54 1.82
C SER A 36 2.13 -3.37 2.20
N THR A 37 2.30 -4.55 1.61
CA THR A 37 3.51 -5.38 1.77
C THR A 37 4.74 -4.68 1.19
N LEU A 38 4.59 -3.98 0.06
CA LEU A 38 5.69 -3.29 -0.60
C LEU A 38 5.99 -1.94 0.07
N ILE A 39 4.98 -1.16 0.41
CA ILE A 39 5.17 0.14 1.06
C ILE A 39 5.73 -0.01 2.48
N GLY A 40 5.48 -1.16 3.14
CA GLY A 40 6.06 -1.48 4.44
C GLY A 40 7.60 -1.40 4.45
N ILE A 41 8.25 -1.51 3.28
CA ILE A 41 9.68 -1.27 3.11
C ILE A 41 10.10 0.12 3.63
N CYS A 42 9.27 1.13 3.38
CA CYS A 42 9.53 2.50 3.80
C CYS A 42 9.57 2.67 5.33
N TYR A 43 8.91 1.79 6.10
CA TYR A 43 8.95 1.85 7.57
C TYR A 43 10.28 1.38 8.18
N PHE A 44 11.07 0.63 7.41
CA PHE A 44 12.37 0.13 7.84
C PHE A 44 13.53 0.67 6.99
N ILE A 45 13.24 1.64 6.11
CA ILE A 45 14.21 2.20 5.14
C ILE A 45 15.40 2.89 5.81
N SER A 46 15.28 3.29 7.07
CA SER A 46 16.40 3.83 7.86
C SER A 46 17.56 2.85 7.98
N LEU A 47 17.28 1.54 7.98
CA LEU A 47 18.31 0.49 7.99
C LEU A 47 19.17 0.55 6.72
N TYR A 48 18.56 0.85 5.58
CA TYR A 48 19.28 1.07 4.32
C TYR A 48 20.12 2.36 4.37
N PHE A 49 19.53 3.47 4.80
CA PHE A 49 20.22 4.76 4.85
C PHE A 49 21.43 4.77 5.78
N VAL A 50 21.31 4.17 6.97
CA VAL A 50 22.39 4.14 7.97
C VAL A 50 23.33 2.95 7.74
N GLY A 51 22.78 1.77 7.47
CA GLY A 51 23.54 0.52 7.37
C GLY A 51 24.27 0.33 6.04
N VAL A 52 23.70 0.81 4.93
CA VAL A 52 24.26 0.63 3.58
C VAL A 52 24.85 1.92 3.02
N LEU A 53 24.11 3.03 3.10
CA LEU A 53 24.56 4.32 2.58
C LEU A 53 25.42 5.11 3.58
N HIS A 54 25.57 4.61 4.82
CA HIS A 54 26.35 5.23 5.88
C HIS A 54 25.99 6.70 6.14
N LEU A 55 24.73 7.07 5.94
CA LEU A 55 24.21 8.40 6.26
C LEU A 55 24.11 8.58 7.77
N SER A 56 24.22 9.84 8.22
CA SER A 56 23.95 10.18 9.62
C SER A 56 22.48 9.91 9.96
N ILE A 57 22.21 9.58 11.22
CA ILE A 57 20.85 9.38 11.73
C ILE A 57 19.99 10.63 11.48
N ALA A 58 20.57 11.82 11.62
CA ALA A 58 19.89 13.08 11.32
C ALA A 58 19.46 13.18 9.85
N ASN A 59 20.34 12.82 8.91
CA ASN A 59 20.01 12.82 7.47
C ASN A 59 18.94 11.78 7.14
N ALA A 60 19.05 10.57 7.70
CA ALA A 60 18.03 9.54 7.52
C ALA A 60 16.66 10.01 8.05
N GLY A 61 16.63 10.67 9.21
CA GLY A 61 15.42 11.29 9.77
C GLY A 61 14.81 12.35 8.85
N MET A 62 15.64 13.26 8.30
CA MET A 62 15.18 14.28 7.34
C MET A 62 14.58 13.65 6.06
N ILE A 63 15.22 12.61 5.52
CA ILE A 63 14.70 11.89 4.34
C ILE A 63 13.37 11.21 4.67
N MET A 64 13.24 10.55 5.82
CA MET A 64 11.99 9.92 6.24
C MET A 64 10.87 10.94 6.51
N SER A 65 11.19 12.15 6.97
CA SER A 65 10.18 13.21 7.11
C SER A 65 9.55 13.59 5.77
N CYS A 66 10.30 13.53 4.66
CA CYS A 66 9.74 13.75 3.33
C CYS A 66 8.69 12.70 2.94
N TYR A 67 8.86 11.44 3.36
CA TYR A 67 7.81 10.41 3.21
C TYR A 67 6.53 10.82 3.95
N GLY A 68 6.65 11.22 5.22
CA GLY A 68 5.52 11.68 6.02
C GLY A 68 4.79 12.86 5.37
N ILE A 69 5.54 13.87 4.92
CA ILE A 69 4.98 15.01 4.16
C ILE A 69 4.25 14.53 2.91
N GLY A 70 4.84 13.62 2.15
CA GLY A 70 4.21 12.97 1.00
C GLY A 70 2.86 12.36 1.36
N THR A 71 2.79 11.56 2.44
CA THR A 71 1.54 10.91 2.86
C THR A 71 0.43 11.90 3.22
N ILE A 72 0.75 13.02 3.87
CA ILE A 72 -0.22 14.07 4.19
C ILE A 72 -0.85 14.62 2.93
N PHE A 73 -0.02 15.04 1.97
CA PHE A 73 -0.51 15.60 0.70
C PHE A 73 -1.20 14.55 -0.17
N GLY A 74 -0.66 13.33 -0.20
CA GLY A 74 -1.23 12.20 -0.94
C GLY A 74 -2.65 11.86 -0.49
N GLY A 75 -2.91 11.86 0.81
CA GLY A 75 -4.25 11.61 1.35
C GLY A 75 -5.26 12.69 1.00
N SER A 76 -4.89 13.96 1.23
CA SER A 76 -5.79 15.09 0.92
C SER A 76 -6.06 15.20 -0.58
N ILE A 77 -5.01 15.18 -1.40
CA ILE A 77 -5.11 15.35 -2.85
C ILE A 77 -5.71 14.10 -3.49
N GLY A 78 -5.26 12.90 -3.12
CA GLY A 78 -5.77 11.64 -3.65
C GLY A 78 -7.26 11.41 -3.34
N GLY A 79 -7.71 11.79 -2.15
CA GLY A 79 -9.13 11.79 -1.79
C GLY A 79 -9.94 12.73 -2.69
N THR A 80 -9.52 14.00 -2.79
CA THR A 80 -10.20 14.98 -3.65
C THR A 80 -10.21 14.56 -5.12
N LEU A 81 -9.11 14.02 -5.67
CA LEU A 81 -9.12 13.50 -7.04
C LEU A 81 -10.09 12.33 -7.20
N SER A 82 -10.23 11.46 -6.19
CA SER A 82 -11.15 10.32 -6.27
C SER A 82 -12.62 10.74 -6.29
N ASP A 83 -12.95 11.93 -5.79
CA ASP A 83 -14.29 12.50 -5.90
C ASP A 83 -14.52 13.18 -7.26
N LEU A 84 -13.45 13.71 -7.89
CA LEU A 84 -13.52 14.44 -9.16
C LEU A 84 -13.39 13.56 -10.41
N MET A 85 -12.68 12.44 -10.30
CA MET A 85 -12.44 11.49 -11.40
C MET A 85 -12.54 10.04 -10.88
N SER A 86 -12.54 9.07 -11.79
CA SER A 86 -12.69 7.66 -11.41
C SER A 86 -11.62 7.25 -10.38
N PRO A 87 -12.00 6.73 -9.20
CA PRO A 87 -11.06 6.28 -8.17
C PRO A 87 -10.05 5.24 -8.68
N ARG A 88 -10.43 4.48 -9.71
CA ARG A 88 -9.54 3.54 -10.40
C ARG A 88 -8.39 4.26 -11.12
N ILE A 89 -8.67 5.34 -11.83
CA ILE A 89 -7.65 6.14 -12.55
C ILE A 89 -6.69 6.78 -11.55
N VAL A 90 -7.23 7.28 -10.43
CA VAL A 90 -6.41 7.84 -9.34
C VAL A 90 -5.52 6.76 -8.73
N SER A 91 -6.05 5.55 -8.52
CA SER A 91 -5.27 4.41 -8.02
C SER A 91 -4.10 4.04 -8.97
N ILE A 92 -4.35 4.01 -10.28
CA ILE A 92 -3.33 3.74 -11.31
C ILE A 92 -2.20 4.77 -11.23
N GLY A 93 -2.54 6.07 -11.20
CA GLY A 93 -1.55 7.14 -11.12
C GLY A 93 -0.71 7.05 -9.85
N ASN A 94 -1.35 6.76 -8.72
CA ASN A 94 -0.67 6.62 -7.44
C ASN A 94 0.26 5.40 -7.37
N LEU A 95 -0.16 4.23 -7.86
CA LEU A 95 0.71 3.05 -7.97
C LEU A 95 1.91 3.30 -8.89
N LEU A 96 1.70 4.04 -9.99
CA LEU A 96 2.78 4.42 -10.90
C LEU A 96 3.79 5.36 -10.22
N LEU A 97 3.31 6.35 -9.47
CA LEU A 97 4.18 7.24 -8.69
C LEU A 97 5.03 6.44 -7.68
N GLN A 98 4.42 5.51 -6.95
CA GLN A 98 5.17 4.64 -6.04
C GLN A 98 6.24 3.81 -6.77
N SER A 99 5.90 3.22 -7.92
CA SER A 99 6.84 2.45 -8.74
C SER A 99 8.04 3.30 -9.18
N ILE A 100 7.79 4.50 -9.72
CA ILE A 100 8.82 5.48 -10.08
C ILE A 100 9.69 5.82 -8.87
N GLY A 101 9.05 6.02 -7.72
CA GLY A 101 9.73 6.29 -6.46
C GLY A 101 10.69 5.18 -6.04
N PHE A 102 10.26 3.91 -6.10
CA PHE A 102 11.12 2.77 -5.77
C PHE A 102 12.29 2.59 -6.77
N PHE A 103 12.06 2.78 -8.07
CA PHE A 103 13.17 2.80 -9.05
C PHE A 103 14.13 3.95 -8.83
N THR A 104 13.61 5.14 -8.48
CA THR A 104 14.44 6.30 -8.13
C THR A 104 15.28 6.00 -6.90
N LEU A 105 14.68 5.40 -5.87
CA LEU A 105 15.36 5.04 -4.64
C LEU A 105 16.46 3.99 -4.85
N MET A 106 16.25 3.05 -5.78
CA MET A 106 17.25 2.07 -6.20
C MET A 106 18.45 2.72 -6.92
N ALA A 107 18.23 3.77 -7.71
CA ALA A 107 19.28 4.45 -8.48
C ALA A 107 19.94 5.64 -7.76
N ALA A 108 19.39 6.04 -6.61
CA ALA A 108 19.77 7.26 -5.92
C ALA A 108 21.09 7.13 -5.16
N ASN A 109 22.03 8.02 -5.47
CA ASN A 109 23.31 8.16 -4.74
C ASN A 109 23.41 9.50 -3.97
N SER A 110 22.33 10.29 -3.94
CA SER A 110 22.29 11.62 -3.33
C SER A 110 21.15 11.73 -2.31
N PRO A 111 21.39 12.29 -1.10
CA PRO A 111 20.35 12.51 -0.10
C PRO A 111 19.15 13.30 -0.62
N TYR A 112 19.36 14.29 -1.49
CA TYR A 112 18.26 15.07 -2.06
C TYR A 112 17.37 14.24 -2.99
N ILE A 113 17.95 13.32 -3.76
CA ILE A 113 17.20 12.41 -4.62
C ILE A 113 16.42 11.42 -3.76
N LEU A 114 17.00 10.94 -2.64
CA LEU A 114 16.30 10.09 -1.69
C LEU A 114 15.10 10.80 -1.04
N MET A 115 15.22 12.09 -0.71
CA MET A 115 14.11 12.90 -0.21
C MET A 115 12.96 12.98 -1.23
N ILE A 116 13.28 13.26 -2.49
CA ILE A 116 12.30 13.33 -3.57
C ILE A 116 11.64 11.96 -3.78
N ALA A 117 12.42 10.88 -3.80
CA ALA A 117 11.90 9.53 -3.94
C ALA A 117 10.91 9.21 -2.81
N LEU A 118 11.27 9.46 -1.56
CA LEU A 118 10.39 9.19 -0.42
C LEU A 118 9.15 10.09 -0.40
N LEU A 119 9.26 11.34 -0.84
CA LEU A 119 8.11 12.22 -0.99
C LEU A 119 7.12 11.68 -2.03
N ILE A 120 7.62 11.25 -3.19
CA ILE A 120 6.80 10.66 -4.26
C ILE A 120 6.14 9.36 -3.80
N ILE A 121 6.91 8.47 -3.15
CA ILE A 121 6.39 7.20 -2.63
C ILE A 121 5.31 7.47 -1.58
N GLY A 122 5.56 8.38 -0.63
CA GLY A 122 4.58 8.71 0.42
C GLY A 122 3.30 9.31 -0.15
N PHE A 123 3.42 10.21 -1.13
CA PHE A 123 2.28 10.78 -1.84
C PHE A 123 1.47 9.70 -2.55
N GLY A 124 2.13 8.85 -3.34
CA GLY A 124 1.49 7.77 -4.06
C GLY A 124 0.86 6.73 -3.13
N SER A 125 1.44 6.44 -1.97
CA SER A 125 0.89 5.45 -1.04
C SER A 125 -0.42 5.90 -0.43
N TYR A 126 -0.44 7.07 0.23
CA TYR A 126 -1.67 7.50 0.90
C TYR A 126 -2.75 7.93 -0.12
N GLY A 127 -2.34 8.41 -1.29
CA GLY A 127 -3.24 8.62 -2.43
C GLY A 127 -3.84 7.30 -2.95
N PHE A 128 -3.05 6.23 -3.02
CA PHE A 128 -3.55 4.91 -3.39
C PHE A 128 -4.53 4.36 -2.35
N ILE A 129 -4.22 4.47 -1.05
CA ILE A 129 -5.11 4.01 0.03
C ILE A 129 -6.49 4.67 -0.10
N THR A 130 -6.54 5.99 -0.22
CA THR A 130 -7.81 6.74 -0.33
C THR A 130 -8.59 6.35 -1.58
N SER A 131 -7.94 6.33 -2.74
CA SER A 131 -8.58 5.99 -4.02
C SER A 131 -9.03 4.53 -4.11
N ASN A 132 -8.23 3.58 -3.64
CA ASN A 132 -8.56 2.17 -3.63
C ASN A 132 -9.67 1.85 -2.63
N HIS A 133 -9.69 2.48 -1.45
CA HIS A 133 -10.81 2.31 -0.50
C HIS A 133 -12.12 2.79 -1.13
N THR A 134 -12.13 3.95 -1.77
CA THR A 134 -13.30 4.47 -2.48
C THR A 134 -13.73 3.52 -3.61
N TRP A 135 -12.80 3.08 -4.46
CA TRP A 135 -13.10 2.14 -5.54
C TRP A 135 -13.69 0.82 -5.02
N THR A 136 -13.08 0.26 -3.98
CA THR A 136 -13.50 -1.01 -3.39
C THR A 136 -14.90 -0.90 -2.76
N LEU A 137 -15.20 0.23 -2.11
CA LEU A 137 -16.50 0.48 -1.49
C LEU A 137 -17.61 0.72 -2.50
N LEU A 138 -17.32 1.34 -3.65
CA LEU A 138 -18.27 1.49 -4.76
C LEU A 138 -18.73 0.14 -5.30
N HIS A 139 -17.86 -0.86 -5.30
CA HIS A 139 -18.16 -2.23 -5.76
C HIS A 139 -18.69 -3.17 -4.66
N SER A 140 -18.80 -2.67 -3.43
CA SER A 140 -19.34 -3.42 -2.29
C SER A 140 -20.83 -3.13 -2.09
N GLN A 141 -21.59 -4.12 -1.63
CA GLN A 141 -22.99 -3.91 -1.26
C GLN A 141 -23.10 -2.97 -0.05
N GLN A 142 -24.15 -2.15 0.00
CA GLN A 142 -24.34 -1.15 1.07
C GLN A 142 -24.25 -1.75 2.48
N ASN A 143 -24.86 -2.92 2.69
CA ASN A 143 -24.84 -3.66 3.97
C ASN A 143 -23.49 -4.36 4.27
N GLN A 144 -22.55 -4.39 3.32
CA GLN A 144 -21.23 -5.02 3.43
C GLN A 144 -20.08 -3.99 3.51
N ARG A 145 -20.37 -2.68 3.45
CA ARG A 145 -19.34 -1.62 3.45
C ARG A 145 -18.44 -1.65 4.69
N LEU A 146 -19.03 -1.71 5.89
CA LEU A 146 -18.25 -1.79 7.14
C LEU A 146 -17.35 -3.02 7.18
N LYS A 147 -17.88 -4.17 6.73
CA LYS A 147 -17.11 -5.40 6.59
C LYS A 147 -15.95 -5.24 5.61
N THR A 148 -16.18 -4.57 4.49
CA THR A 148 -15.17 -4.30 3.46
C THR A 148 -14.03 -3.44 4.01
N ILE A 149 -14.35 -2.36 4.74
CA ILE A 149 -13.35 -1.51 5.42
C ILE A 149 -12.52 -2.35 6.39
N ASN A 150 -13.16 -3.13 7.26
CA ASN A 150 -12.44 -3.96 8.22
C ASN A 150 -11.48 -4.96 7.56
N ILE A 151 -11.83 -5.50 6.39
CA ILE A 151 -10.97 -6.44 5.66
C ILE A 151 -9.85 -5.70 4.94
N LEU A 152 -10.11 -4.53 4.36
CA LEU A 152 -9.06 -3.67 3.80
C LEU A 152 -8.01 -3.36 4.86
N ASP A 153 -8.43 -2.87 6.03
CA ASP A 153 -7.52 -2.52 7.12
C ASP A 153 -6.76 -3.74 7.65
N ALA A 154 -7.44 -4.87 7.83
CA ALA A 154 -6.80 -6.12 8.26
C ALA A 154 -5.77 -6.62 7.24
N SER A 155 -6.08 -6.52 5.95
CA SER A 155 -5.20 -6.92 4.86
C SER A 155 -3.99 -5.99 4.77
N SER A 156 -4.21 -4.68 4.86
CA SER A 156 -3.14 -3.68 4.86
C SER A 156 -2.18 -3.91 6.03
N ASN A 157 -2.71 -4.09 7.24
CA ASN A 157 -1.91 -4.40 8.43
C ASN A 157 -1.14 -5.72 8.30
N LEU A 158 -1.76 -6.75 7.72
CA LEU A 158 -1.08 -8.02 7.47
C LEU A 158 0.11 -7.85 6.51
N GLY A 159 -0.08 -7.11 5.42
CA GLY A 159 1.00 -6.84 4.47
C GLY A 159 2.16 -6.05 5.11
N LEU A 160 1.86 -5.01 5.91
CA LEU A 160 2.87 -4.27 6.67
C LEU A 160 3.64 -5.20 7.64
N GLY A 161 2.95 -6.12 8.31
CA GLY A 161 3.57 -7.13 9.17
C GLY A 161 4.51 -8.08 8.40
N ILE A 162 4.06 -8.56 7.23
CA ILE A 162 4.87 -9.40 6.34
C ILE A 162 6.11 -8.64 5.86
N SER A 163 5.98 -7.36 5.54
CA SER A 163 7.13 -6.52 5.17
C SER A 163 8.21 -6.50 6.25
N GLY A 164 7.83 -6.37 7.53
CA GLY A 164 8.78 -6.41 8.64
C GLY A 164 9.51 -7.76 8.75
N VAL A 165 8.80 -8.86 8.50
CA VAL A 165 9.40 -10.20 8.46
C VAL A 165 10.38 -10.32 7.29
N ILE A 166 10.00 -9.88 6.08
CA ILE A 166 10.86 -9.91 4.90
C ILE A 166 12.16 -9.13 5.17
N ILE A 167 12.05 -7.92 5.71
CA ILE A 167 13.21 -7.05 5.95
C ILE A 167 14.12 -7.60 7.06
N SER A 168 13.54 -8.20 8.10
CA SER A 168 14.35 -8.80 9.18
C SER A 168 15.13 -10.04 8.75
N LEU A 169 14.67 -10.77 7.72
CA LEU A 169 15.35 -11.93 7.16
C LEU A 169 16.37 -11.59 6.07
N LEU A 170 16.36 -10.36 5.55
CA LEU A 170 17.24 -9.95 4.45
C LEU A 170 18.58 -9.41 4.94
N SER A 171 19.65 -9.78 4.23
CA SER A 171 20.95 -9.14 4.38
C SER A 171 20.96 -7.74 3.77
N MET A 172 21.80 -6.85 4.31
CA MET A 172 21.92 -5.45 3.88
C MET A 172 22.21 -5.28 2.38
N GLU A 173 22.87 -6.25 1.74
CA GLU A 173 23.15 -6.21 0.28
C GLU A 173 21.89 -6.41 -0.59
N SER A 174 20.77 -6.84 0.00
CA SER A 174 19.55 -7.17 -0.74
C SER A 174 18.62 -5.98 -0.99
N PHE A 175 18.90 -4.80 -0.41
CA PHE A 175 18.00 -3.65 -0.53
C PHE A 175 17.73 -3.23 -1.98
N HIS A 176 18.76 -3.19 -2.83
CA HIS A 176 18.58 -2.85 -4.25
C HIS A 176 17.63 -3.82 -4.97
N LYS A 177 17.75 -5.12 -4.71
CA LYS A 177 16.86 -6.16 -5.28
C LYS A 177 15.44 -5.99 -4.75
N LEU A 178 15.29 -5.67 -3.47
CA LEU A 178 14.01 -5.44 -2.83
C LEU A 178 13.31 -4.21 -3.43
N PHE A 179 14.03 -3.11 -3.66
CA PHE A 179 13.48 -1.94 -4.35
C PHE A 179 13.09 -2.23 -5.80
N LEU A 180 13.89 -3.01 -6.52
CA LEU A 180 13.56 -3.47 -7.87
C LEU A 180 12.26 -4.28 -7.89
N ILE A 181 12.14 -5.27 -7.02
CA ILE A 181 10.95 -6.13 -6.90
C ILE A 181 9.73 -5.28 -6.55
N ALA A 182 9.85 -4.35 -5.60
CA ALA A 182 8.77 -3.44 -5.24
C ALA A 182 8.34 -2.58 -6.42
N GLY A 183 9.29 -1.92 -7.11
CA GLY A 183 9.01 -1.09 -8.27
C GLY A 183 8.33 -1.85 -9.42
N VAL A 184 8.84 -3.04 -9.76
CA VAL A 184 8.27 -3.90 -10.82
C VAL A 184 6.88 -4.42 -10.43
N THR A 185 6.68 -4.82 -9.17
CA THR A 185 5.39 -5.35 -8.72
C THR A 185 4.33 -4.25 -8.75
N LEU A 186 4.66 -3.05 -8.27
CA LEU A 186 3.78 -1.88 -8.34
C LEU A 186 3.47 -1.49 -9.79
N LEU A 187 4.46 -1.49 -10.68
CA LEU A 187 4.24 -1.25 -12.10
C LEU A 187 3.32 -2.30 -12.74
N SER A 188 3.47 -3.57 -12.32
CA SER A 188 2.61 -4.66 -12.78
C SER A 188 1.17 -4.47 -12.30
N LEU A 189 0.96 -4.01 -11.07
CA LEU A 189 -0.37 -3.64 -10.56
C LEU A 189 -0.96 -2.45 -11.31
N THR A 190 -0.14 -1.43 -11.61
CA THR A 190 -0.54 -0.30 -12.48
C THR A 190 -1.01 -0.80 -13.84
N ALA A 191 -0.22 -1.64 -14.51
CA ALA A 191 -0.55 -2.19 -15.82
C ALA A 191 -1.81 -3.07 -15.76
N TYR A 192 -1.93 -3.92 -14.74
CA TYR A 192 -3.11 -4.75 -14.50
C TYR A 192 -4.38 -3.89 -14.37
N LEU A 193 -4.36 -2.88 -13.52
CA LEU A 193 -5.48 -1.98 -13.35
C LEU A 193 -5.75 -1.13 -14.58
N ALA A 194 -4.74 -0.77 -15.39
CA ALA A 194 -4.93 0.01 -16.60
C ALA A 194 -5.55 -0.80 -17.76
N LEU A 195 -5.14 -2.06 -17.93
CA LEU A 195 -5.58 -2.93 -19.02
C LEU A 195 -6.96 -3.54 -18.80
N LYS A 196 -7.43 -3.57 -17.56
CA LYS A 196 -8.75 -4.09 -17.23
C LYS A 196 -9.83 -3.16 -17.81
N TYR A 197 -10.68 -3.62 -18.72
CA TYR A 197 -11.89 -2.87 -19.08
C TYR A 197 -13.03 -3.26 -18.13
N ASP A 198 -13.77 -2.26 -17.65
CA ASP A 198 -15.02 -2.47 -16.90
C ASP A 198 -16.16 -2.87 -17.85
#